data_AF-A0A9E5ZNM1-F1
#
_entry.id   AF-A0A9E5ZNM1-F1
#
_cell.length_a   1.000
_cell.length_b   1.000
_cell.length_c   1.000
_cell.angle_alpha   90.00
_cell.angle_beta   90.00
_cell.angle_gamma   90.00
#
_symmetry.space_group_name_H-M   'P 1'
#
loop_
_entity.id
_entity.type
_entity.pdbx_description
1 polymer ?
#
loop_
_entity_poly.entity_id
_entity_poly.type
_entity_poly.pdbx_seq_one_letter_code
_entity_poly.pdbx_strand_id
1 'polypeptide(L)'
;MKNLHLIVSIMIVMPTALIYGTPSMLSHQLDIEVNTIDLANMLKATMALYLGCSFIWLLGILKHGYWIFATALNIIFMLTLSAGRGWSMVVDGCPTRGYVFGIVAEFTIGIYAVYQLKSN
;
A
#
# COMPACT_ATOMS: atom_id res chain seq x y z
N MET A 1 14.57 4.62 14.42
CA MET A 1 14.37 3.14 14.43
C MET A 1 14.49 2.63 12.99
N LYS A 2 15.45 1.73 12.69
CA LYS A 2 15.81 1.33 11.31
C LYS A 2 14.64 0.74 10.50
N ASN A 3 13.73 -0.01 11.14
CA ASN A 3 12.67 -0.76 10.47
C ASN A 3 11.28 -0.10 10.56
N LEU A 4 11.19 1.13 11.05
CA LEU A 4 9.90 1.76 11.36
C LEU A 4 9.03 1.91 10.11
N HIS A 5 9.59 2.31 8.97
CA HIS A 5 8.85 2.45 7.71
C HIS A 5 8.26 1.10 7.27
N LEU A 6 9.01 0.01 7.36
CA LEU A 6 8.52 -1.33 7.00
C LEU A 6 7.41 -1.80 7.94
N ILE A 7 7.57 -1.61 9.26
CA ILE A 7 6.55 -2.01 10.25
C ILE A 7 5.25 -1.24 10.02
N VAL A 8 5.32 0.09 9.91
CA VAL A 8 4.15 0.94 9.65
C VAL A 8 3.51 0.59 8.32
N SER A 9 4.31 0.32 7.28
CA SER A 9 3.79 -0.10 5.98
C SER A 9 3.02 -1.41 6.06
N ILE A 10 3.53 -2.42 6.77
CA ILE A 10 2.82 -3.69 6.96
C ILE A 10 1.49 -3.46 7.70
N MET A 11 1.50 -2.65 8.76
CA MET A 11 0.31 -2.35 9.54
C MET A 11 -0.80 -1.65 8.74
N ILE A 12 -0.45 -0.93 7.66
CA ILE A 12 -1.42 -0.24 6.80
C ILE A 12 -1.81 -1.10 5.60
N VAL A 13 -0.82 -1.65 4.90
CA VAL A 13 -1.02 -2.33 3.61
C VAL A 13 -1.63 -3.72 3.79
N MET A 14 -1.28 -4.45 4.86
CA MET A 14 -1.83 -5.78 5.08
C MET A 14 -3.34 -5.73 5.36
N PRO A 15 -3.87 -4.85 6.24
CA PRO A 15 -5.32 -4.66 6.36
C PRO A 15 -5.96 -4.16 5.07
N THR A 16 -5.34 -3.22 4.37
CA THR A 16 -5.85 -2.69 3.09
C THR A 16 -5.99 -3.80 2.03
N ALA A 17 -5.05 -4.75 2.00
CA ALA A 17 -5.12 -5.91 1.11
C ALA A 17 -6.35 -6.76 1.42
N LEU A 18 -6.61 -7.06 2.70
CA LEU A 18 -7.77 -7.86 3.12
C LEU A 18 -9.10 -7.16 2.78
N ILE A 19 -9.13 -5.82 2.90
CA ILE A 19 -10.26 -4.99 2.49
C ILE A 19 -10.53 -5.16 0.99
N TYR A 20 -9.49 -5.08 0.14
CA TYR A 20 -9.64 -5.33 -1.30
C TYR A 20 -10.14 -6.74 -1.62
N GLY A 21 -9.72 -7.75 -0.86
CA GLY A 21 -10.20 -9.12 -1.04
C GLY A 21 -11.65 -9.38 -0.62
N THR A 22 -12.26 -8.46 0.14
CA THR A 22 -13.54 -8.69 0.83
C THR A 22 -14.60 -7.66 0.39
N PRO A 23 -15.53 -8.03 -0.52
CA PRO A 23 -16.50 -7.10 -1.10
C PRO A 23 -17.31 -6.27 -0.09
N SER A 24 -17.73 -6.88 1.02
CA SER A 24 -18.53 -6.20 2.05
C SER A 24 -17.76 -5.10 2.78
N MET A 25 -16.48 -5.34 3.12
CA MET A 25 -15.60 -4.33 3.73
C MET A 25 -15.30 -3.22 2.74
N LEU A 26 -15.08 -3.60 1.47
CA LEU A 26 -14.74 -2.67 0.42
C LEU A 26 -15.84 -1.64 0.15
N SER A 27 -17.09 -2.10 0.06
CA SER A 27 -18.26 -1.21 -0.09
C SER A 27 -18.40 -0.27 1.12
N HIS A 28 -18.30 -0.80 2.35
CA HIS A 28 -18.46 0.03 3.55
C HIS A 28 -17.36 1.08 3.74
N GLN A 29 -16.11 0.78 3.36
CA GLN A 29 -14.97 1.65 3.66
C GLN A 29 -14.57 2.57 2.51
N LEU A 30 -14.75 2.12 1.26
CA LEU A 30 -14.30 2.85 0.07
C LEU A 30 -15.43 3.20 -0.91
N ASP A 31 -16.68 2.82 -0.62
CA ASP A 31 -17.84 3.07 -1.51
C ASP A 31 -17.67 2.42 -2.89
N ILE A 32 -17.04 1.24 -2.93
CA ILE A 32 -16.84 0.47 -4.16
C ILE A 32 -17.77 -0.73 -4.16
N GLU A 33 -18.68 -0.77 -5.12
CA GLU A 33 -19.57 -1.92 -5.36
C GLU A 33 -18.93 -2.94 -6.31
N VAL A 34 -18.80 -4.18 -5.85
CA VAL A 34 -18.22 -5.27 -6.64
C VAL A 34 -19.31 -5.97 -7.45
N ASN A 35 -19.69 -5.34 -8.57
CA ASN A 35 -20.85 -5.77 -9.37
C ASN A 35 -20.53 -6.80 -10.47
N THR A 36 -19.26 -7.11 -10.71
CA THR A 36 -18.84 -8.07 -11.74
C THR A 36 -17.82 -9.08 -11.23
N ILE A 37 -17.80 -10.28 -11.83
CA ILE A 37 -16.81 -11.33 -11.53
C ILE A 37 -15.40 -10.83 -11.86
N ASP A 38 -15.25 -10.08 -12.95
CA ASP A 38 -13.95 -9.53 -13.37
C ASP A 38 -13.39 -8.52 -12.34
N LEU A 39 -14.24 -7.62 -11.83
CA LEU A 39 -13.85 -6.69 -10.77
C LEU A 39 -13.44 -7.45 -9.49
N ALA A 40 -14.21 -8.47 -9.10
CA ALA A 40 -13.86 -9.31 -7.96
C ALA A 40 -12.51 -10.03 -8.12
N ASN A 41 -12.23 -10.56 -9.32
CA ASN A 41 -10.97 -11.22 -9.62
C ASN A 41 -9.79 -10.23 -9.63
N MET A 42 -9.97 -9.05 -10.22
CA MET A 42 -8.96 -7.98 -10.21
C MET A 42 -8.61 -7.52 -8.79
N LEU A 43 -9.61 -7.36 -7.93
CA LEU A 43 -9.42 -6.96 -6.54
C LEU A 43 -8.70 -8.04 -5.71
N LYS A 44 -9.02 -9.33 -5.92
CA LYS A 44 -8.31 -10.46 -5.27
C LYS A 44 -6.86 -10.56 -5.74
N ALA A 45 -6.60 -10.33 -7.03
CA ALA A 45 -5.23 -10.27 -7.55
C ALA A 45 -4.44 -9.10 -6.90
N THR A 46 -5.09 -7.94 -6.73
CA THR A 46 -4.51 -6.77 -6.05
C THR A 46 -4.22 -7.06 -4.57
N MET A 47 -5.14 -7.73 -3.86
CA MET A 47 -4.92 -8.22 -2.49
C MET A 47 -3.67 -9.09 -2.42
N ALA A 48 -3.58 -10.12 -3.28
CA ALA A 48 -2.45 -11.04 -3.28
C ALA A 48 -1.12 -10.31 -3.54
N LEU A 49 -1.10 -9.34 -4.45
CA LEU A 49 0.07 -8.49 -4.71
C LEU A 49 0.48 -7.70 -3.46
N TYR A 50 -0.46 -7.08 -2.75
CA TYR A 50 -0.19 -6.29 -1.55
C TYR A 50 0.32 -7.16 -0.39
N LEU A 51 -0.23 -8.36 -0.23
CA LEU A 51 0.24 -9.34 0.75
C LEU A 51 1.65 -9.84 0.39
N GLY A 52 1.92 -10.08 -0.90
CA GLY A 52 3.25 -10.45 -1.39
C GLY A 52 4.31 -9.38 -1.09
N CYS A 53 4.01 -8.11 -1.35
CA CYS A 53 4.89 -7.00 -0.98
C CYS A 53 5.11 -6.90 0.54
N SER A 54 4.03 -7.05 1.32
CA SER A 54 4.10 -7.05 2.79
C SER A 54 4.97 -8.19 3.33
N PHE A 55 4.93 -9.36 2.69
CA PHE A 55 5.80 -10.49 3.03
C PHE A 55 7.28 -10.17 2.78
N ILE A 56 7.62 -9.53 1.66
CA ILE A 56 8.99 -9.07 1.41
C ILE A 56 9.44 -8.04 2.45
N TRP A 57 8.56 -7.12 2.86
CA TRP A 57 8.87 -6.17 3.92
C TRP A 57 9.13 -6.86 5.26
N LEU A 58 8.34 -7.89 5.59
CA LEU A 58 8.56 -8.71 6.77
C LEU A 58 9.93 -9.43 6.70
N LEU A 59 10.31 -9.98 5.54
CA LEU A 59 11.64 -10.55 5.35
C LEU A 59 12.75 -9.52 5.54
N GLY A 60 12.56 -8.28 5.08
CA GLY A 60 13.50 -7.17 5.30
C GLY A 60 13.65 -6.77 6.77
N ILE A 61 12.59 -6.93 7.58
CA ILE A 61 12.64 -6.72 9.03
C ILE A 61 13.42 -7.85 9.72
N LEU A 62 13.17 -9.10 9.32
CA LEU A 62 13.72 -10.29 9.96
C LEU A 62 15.16 -10.61 9.53
N LYS A 63 15.54 -10.27 8.30
CA LYS A 63 16.85 -10.60 7.71
C LYS A 63 17.56 -9.35 7.20
N HIS A 64 18.68 -9.00 7.83
CA HIS A 64 19.42 -7.77 7.52
C HIS A 64 19.83 -7.66 6.03
N GLY A 65 20.22 -8.76 5.40
CA GLY A 65 20.60 -8.78 3.98
C GLY A 65 19.45 -8.46 3.01
N TYR A 66 18.20 -8.60 3.45
CA TYR A 66 17.01 -8.27 2.65
C TYR A 66 16.50 -6.85 2.89
N TRP A 67 17.06 -6.12 3.85
CA TRP A 67 16.54 -4.82 4.28
C TRP A 67 16.59 -3.76 3.17
N ILE A 68 17.68 -3.70 2.41
CA ILE A 68 17.83 -2.74 1.30
C ILE A 68 16.79 -3.04 0.22
N PHE A 69 16.64 -4.30 -0.18
CA PHE A 69 15.67 -4.72 -1.17
C PHE A 69 14.23 -4.45 -0.71
N ALA A 70 13.89 -4.80 0.52
CA ALA A 70 12.59 -4.54 1.11
C ALA A 70 12.27 -3.05 1.18
N THR A 71 13.26 -2.21 1.53
CA THR A 71 13.11 -0.76 1.59
C THR A 71 12.94 -0.16 0.20
N ALA A 72 13.71 -0.61 -0.80
CA ALA A 72 13.54 -0.19 -2.18
C ALA A 72 12.14 -0.55 -2.72
N LEU A 73 11.67 -1.77 -2.46
CA LEU A 73 10.31 -2.19 -2.81
C LEU A 73 9.26 -1.32 -2.10
N ASN A 74 9.46 -1.01 -0.82
CA ASN A 74 8.56 -0.16 -0.06
C ASN A 74 8.48 1.26 -0.63
N ILE A 75 9.62 1.86 -1.02
CA ILE A 75 9.68 3.17 -1.67
C ILE A 75 8.89 3.16 -2.97
N ILE A 76 9.16 2.18 -3.85
CA ILE A 76 8.48 2.06 -5.14
C ILE A 76 6.98 1.90 -4.92
N PHE A 77 6.58 0.99 -4.02
CA PHE A 77 5.17 0.74 -3.73
C PHE A 77 4.46 2.01 -3.25
N MET A 78 5.00 2.68 -2.23
CA MET A 78 4.35 3.84 -1.61
C MET A 78 4.29 5.06 -2.54
N LEU A 79 5.39 5.37 -3.24
CA LEU A 79 5.47 6.55 -4.09
C LEU A 79 4.72 6.37 -5.41
N THR A 80 4.77 5.19 -6.03
CA THR A 80 4.03 4.97 -7.29
C THR A 80 2.53 4.82 -7.04
N LEU A 81 2.12 4.19 -5.93
CA LEU A 81 0.72 4.08 -5.55
C LEU A 81 0.14 5.47 -5.25
N SER A 82 0.80 6.27 -4.41
CA SER A 82 0.35 7.63 -4.12
C SER A 82 0.34 8.53 -5.36
N ALA A 83 1.34 8.43 -6.25
CA ALA A 83 1.34 9.17 -7.51
C ALA A 83 0.19 8.77 -8.45
N GLY A 84 -0.07 7.47 -8.61
CA GLY A 84 -1.19 6.97 -9.43
C GLY A 84 -2.54 7.39 -8.87
N ARG A 85 -2.70 7.36 -7.54
CA ARG A 85 -3.89 7.87 -6.86
C ARG A 85 -4.06 9.38 -7.05
N GLY A 86 -2.98 10.15 -6.90
CA GLY A 86 -3.00 11.60 -7.11
C GLY A 86 -3.39 11.94 -8.55
N TRP A 87 -2.86 11.20 -9.52
CA TRP A 87 -3.26 11.35 -10.92
C TRP A 87 -4.76 11.07 -11.14
N SER A 88 -5.28 9.97 -10.60
CA SER A 88 -6.70 9.65 -10.67
C SER A 88 -7.56 10.72 -10.00
N MET A 89 -7.14 11.29 -8.87
CA MET A 89 -7.89 12.39 -8.23
C MET A 89 -7.98 13.65 -9.10
N VAL A 90 -6.94 13.93 -9.86
CA VAL A 90 -6.89 15.08 -10.78
C VAL A 90 -7.78 14.86 -12.00
N VAL A 91 -7.84 13.62 -12.52
CA VAL A 91 -8.59 13.29 -13.74
C VAL A 91 -10.04 12.93 -13.46
N ASP A 92 -10.28 12.10 -12.45
CA ASP A 92 -11.57 11.45 -12.16
C ASP A 92 -12.32 12.11 -10.98
N GLY A 93 -11.65 12.95 -10.20
CA GLY A 93 -12.21 13.67 -9.06
C GLY A 93 -11.85 13.09 -7.69
N CYS A 94 -12.32 13.76 -6.62
CA CYS A 94 -11.91 13.43 -5.25
C CYS A 94 -12.70 12.25 -4.66
N PRO A 95 -12.03 11.17 -4.21
CA PRO A 95 -12.69 10.00 -3.64
C PRO A 95 -13.09 10.21 -2.17
N THR A 96 -13.56 9.15 -1.53
CA THR A 96 -13.92 9.15 -0.11
C THR A 96 -12.77 9.57 0.80
N ARG A 97 -13.08 10.14 1.97
CA ARG A 97 -12.08 10.67 2.92
C ARG A 97 -11.04 9.62 3.33
N GLY A 98 -11.45 8.35 3.46
CA GLY A 98 -10.53 7.25 3.79
C GLY A 98 -9.45 7.06 2.72
N TYR A 99 -9.82 7.18 1.45
CA TYR A 99 -8.90 7.08 0.33
C TYR A 99 -7.92 8.26 0.29
N VAL A 100 -8.40 9.48 0.58
CA VAL A 100 -7.56 10.68 0.69
C VAL A 100 -6.60 10.60 1.89
N PHE A 101 -7.02 10.01 3.01
CA PHE A 101 -6.10 9.75 4.12
C PHE A 101 -5.00 8.75 3.72
N GLY A 102 -5.37 7.70 2.96
CA GLY A 102 -4.44 6.70 2.45
C GLY A 102 -3.30 7.29 1.63
N ILE A 103 -3.59 8.16 0.65
CA ILE A 103 -2.56 8.78 -0.20
C ILE A 103 -1.57 9.63 0.61
N VAL A 104 -2.04 10.37 1.61
CA VAL A 104 -1.16 11.19 2.47
C VAL A 104 -0.25 10.30 3.31
N ALA A 105 -0.81 9.23 3.90
CA ALA A 105 -0.03 8.25 4.65
C ALA A 105 1.01 7.55 3.76
N GLU A 106 0.63 7.12 2.56
CA GLU A 106 1.53 6.47 1.60
C GLU A 106 2.66 7.40 1.17
N PHE A 107 2.36 8.64 0.81
CA PHE A 107 3.37 9.60 0.38
C PHE A 107 4.38 9.92 1.51
N THR A 108 3.89 10.16 2.73
CA THR A 108 4.73 10.45 3.89
C THR A 108 5.63 9.26 4.26
N ILE A 109 5.10 8.03 4.24
CA ILE A 109 5.87 6.81 4.48
C ILE A 109 6.90 6.59 3.37
N GLY A 110 6.55 6.84 2.11
CA GLY A 110 7.45 6.71 0.97
C GLY A 110 8.67 7.64 1.09
N ILE A 111 8.45 8.92 1.43
CA ILE A 111 9.54 9.87 1.68
C ILE A 111 10.39 9.43 2.87
N TYR A 112 9.76 8.97 3.96
CA TYR A 112 10.48 8.50 5.13
C TYR A 112 11.32 7.25 4.83
N ALA A 113 10.84 6.34 3.98
CA ALA A 113 11.60 5.18 3.52
C ALA A 113 12.83 5.59 2.68
N VAL A 114 12.71 6.60 1.80
CA VAL A 114 13.86 7.16 1.06
C VAL A 114 14.90 7.73 2.02
N TYR A 115 14.46 8.48 3.03
CA TYR A 115 15.35 9.02 4.07
C TYR A 115 16.10 7.89 4.80
N GLN A 116 15.38 6.83 5.21
CA GLN A 116 15.99 5.70 5.89
C GLN A 116 16.99 4.95 5.02
N LEU A 117 16.72 4.80 3.72
CA LEU A 117 17.64 4.16 2.79
C LEU A 117 18.93 4.96 2.61
N LYS A 118 18.85 6.30 2.57
CA LYS A 118 20.04 7.17 2.46
C LYS A 118 20.87 7.24 3.74
N SER A 119 20.24 7.05 4.90
CA SER A 119 20.89 7.12 6.21
C SER A 119 21.48 5.77 6.66
N ASN A 120 21.41 4.72 5.85
CA ASN A 120 22.04 3.41 6.09
C ASN A 120 23.24 3.21 5.18
#